data_AF-A0A7V4MU27-F1
#
_entry.id   AF-A0A7V4MU27-F1
#
_cell.length_a   1.000
_cell.length_b   1.000
_cell.length_c   1.000
_cell.angle_alpha   90.00
_cell.angle_beta   90.00
_cell.angle_gamma   90.00
#
_symmetry.space_group_name_H-M   'P 1'
#
loop_
_entity.id
_entity.type
_entity.pdbx_description
1 polymer ?
#
loop_
_entity_poly.entity_id
_entity_poly.type
_entity_poly.pdbx_seq_one_letter_code
_entity_poly.pdbx_strand_id
1 'polypeptide(L)'
;MYHICSARIPAPQVNAHTCKRRSSMRITRVDGYPVWTGYRNCFVVVVETDAGIHGIGEGGIIGRERAMQGMIDHFSQFLIGMDPRRIEHI
;
A
#
# COMPACT_ATOMS: atom_id res chain seq x y z
N MET A 1 -11.68 -68.04 -16.61
CA MET A 1 -12.67 -67.48 -15.67
C MET A 1 -11.95 -67.44 -14.33
N TYR A 2 -11.31 -66.35 -13.91
CA TYR A 2 -11.93 -65.11 -13.45
C TYR A 2 -11.13 -63.87 -13.89
N HIS A 3 -11.88 -62.81 -14.22
CA HIS A 3 -11.42 -61.50 -14.67
C HIS A 3 -10.63 -60.77 -13.60
N ILE A 4 -9.42 -60.29 -13.94
CA ILE A 4 -8.70 -59.28 -13.18
C ILE A 4 -9.42 -57.94 -13.43
N CYS A 5 -10.12 -57.44 -12.41
CA CYS A 5 -10.81 -56.16 -12.43
C CYS A 5 -9.78 -55.04 -12.22
N SER A 6 -9.32 -54.43 -13.31
CA SER A 6 -8.50 -53.21 -13.29
C SER A 6 -9.35 -52.03 -12.81
N ALA A 7 -9.47 -51.84 -11.50
CA ALA A 7 -10.02 -50.62 -10.92
C ALA A 7 -9.03 -49.46 -11.14
N ARG A 8 -9.31 -48.61 -12.13
CA ARG A 8 -8.67 -47.30 -12.29
C ARG A 8 -9.13 -46.43 -11.12
N ILE A 9 -8.27 -46.25 -10.13
CA ILE A 9 -8.44 -45.24 -9.07
C ILE A 9 -8.34 -43.87 -9.76
N PRO A 10 -9.38 -43.01 -9.70
CA PRO A 10 -9.24 -41.64 -10.17
C PRO A 10 -8.24 -40.92 -9.27
N ALA A 11 -7.23 -40.29 -9.87
CA ALA A 11 -6.25 -39.50 -9.15
C ALA A 11 -6.95 -38.45 -8.27
N PRO A 12 -6.47 -38.22 -7.03
CA PRO A 12 -7.01 -37.15 -6.20
C PRO A 12 -6.87 -35.84 -6.95
N GLN A 13 -7.98 -35.11 -7.10
CA GLN A 13 -7.98 -33.76 -7.64
C GLN A 13 -7.17 -32.90 -6.67
N VAL A 14 -5.88 -32.72 -6.95
CA VAL A 14 -5.01 -31.80 -6.21
C VAL A 14 -5.56 -30.41 -6.47
N ASN A 15 -6.31 -29.88 -5.51
CA ASN A 15 -6.75 -28.49 -5.54
C ASN A 15 -5.47 -27.65 -5.65
N ALA A 16 -5.29 -27.02 -6.81
CA ALA A 16 -4.26 -26.02 -7.00
C ALA A 16 -4.39 -25.05 -5.83
N HIS A 17 -3.39 -25.06 -4.95
CA HIS A 17 -3.27 -24.05 -3.92
C HIS A 17 -3.30 -22.73 -4.66
N THR A 18 -4.39 -21.99 -4.51
CA THR A 18 -4.46 -20.59 -4.86
C THR A 18 -3.32 -19.94 -4.10
N CYS A 19 -2.20 -19.72 -4.78
CA CYS A 19 -1.15 -18.85 -4.29
C CYS A 19 -1.77 -17.47 -4.24
N LYS A 20 -2.46 -17.18 -3.14
CA LYS A 20 -2.89 -15.83 -2.79
C LYS A 20 -1.59 -15.06 -2.68
N ARG A 21 -1.22 -14.38 -3.78
CA ARG A 21 -0.04 -13.53 -3.88
C ARG A 21 -0.03 -12.69 -2.61
N ARG A 22 0.92 -12.99 -1.72
CA ARG A 22 1.00 -12.39 -0.40
C ARG A 22 0.85 -10.89 -0.56
N SER A 23 -0.06 -10.34 0.24
CA SER A 23 -0.33 -8.92 0.44
C SER A 23 0.91 -8.07 0.17
N SER A 24 0.98 -7.44 -1.00
CA SER A 24 1.82 -6.26 -1.13
C SER A 24 1.24 -5.26 -0.15
N MET A 25 2.08 -4.78 0.78
CA MET A 25 1.72 -3.69 1.68
C MET A 25 1.09 -2.56 0.87
N ARG A 26 0.07 -1.92 1.42
CA ARG A 26 -0.66 -0.86 0.73
C ARG A 26 -0.66 0.40 1.56
N ILE A 27 -0.56 1.53 0.87
CA ILE A 27 -0.84 2.83 1.47
C ILE A 27 -2.33 2.90 1.81
N THR A 28 -2.67 3.20 3.06
CA THR A 28 -4.04 3.32 3.54
C THR A 28 -4.45 4.76 3.75
N ARG A 29 -3.49 5.64 4.06
CA ARG A 29 -3.74 7.06 4.30
C ARG A 29 -2.50 7.89 3.97
N VAL A 30 -2.72 9.10 3.45
CA VAL A 30 -1.67 10.10 3.24
C VAL A 30 -2.22 11.42 3.73
N ASP A 31 -1.64 11.96 4.80
CA ASP A 31 -2.07 13.21 5.42
C ASP A 31 -0.94 14.24 5.41
N GLY A 32 -1.32 15.50 5.24
CA GLY A 32 -0.46 16.66 5.36
C GLY A 32 -0.76 17.42 6.65
N TYR A 33 0.29 17.91 7.30
CA TYR A 33 0.20 18.66 8.55
C TYR A 33 1.02 19.95 8.44
N PRO A 34 0.37 21.11 8.29
CA PRO A 34 1.01 22.39 8.53
C PRO A 34 1.34 22.53 10.02
N VAL A 35 2.63 22.65 10.35
CA VAL A 35 3.11 22.73 11.74
C VAL A 35 3.94 23.99 11.93
N TRP A 36 3.64 24.75 12.98
CA TRP A 36 4.53 25.82 13.46
C TRP A 36 5.62 25.22 14.35
N THR A 37 6.88 25.37 13.96
CA THR A 37 8.04 24.79 14.68
C THR A 37 8.69 25.76 15.67
N GLY A 38 8.03 26.87 16.00
CA GLY A 38 8.53 27.88 16.91
C GLY A 38 9.22 29.08 16.24
N TYR A 39 9.84 28.87 15.07
CA TYR A 39 10.46 29.96 14.29
C TYR A 39 10.01 30.01 12.82
N ARG A 40 9.51 28.91 12.27
CA ARG A 40 9.03 28.81 10.89
C ARG A 40 7.87 27.82 10.78
N ASN A 41 7.12 27.94 9.70
CA ASN A 41 6.22 26.88 9.27
C ASN A 41 7.03 25.74 8.63
N CYS A 42 6.59 24.52 8.91
CA CYS A 42 7.00 23.31 8.22
C CYS A 42 5.74 22.57 7.78
N PHE A 43 5.85 21.75 6.74
CA PHE A 43 4.76 20.90 6.30
C PHE A 43 5.19 19.45 6.40
N VAL A 44 4.58 18.70 7.31
CA VAL A 44 4.89 17.29 7.56
C VAL A 44 3.90 16.44 6.81
N VAL A 45 4.38 15.42 6.11
CA VAL A 45 3.55 14.41 5.44
C VAL A 45 3.67 13.10 6.18
N VAL A 46 2.54 12.46 6.48
CA VAL A 46 2.51 11.13 7.10
C VAL A 46 1.81 10.17 6.14
N VAL A 47 2.48 9.06 5.84
CA VAL A 47 1.95 7.97 5.04
C VAL A 47 1.73 6.77 5.94
N GLU A 48 0.50 6.26 5.98
CA GLU A 48 0.14 5.06 6.73
C GLU A 48 -0.05 3.87 5.81
N THR A 49 0.23 2.67 6.34
CA THR A 49 0.12 1.42 5.57
C THR A 49 -0.74 0.39 6.29
N ASP A 50 -1.27 -0.57 5.54
CA ASP A 50 -2.04 -1.71 6.05
C ASP A 50 -1.22 -2.66 6.96
N ALA A 51 0.11 -2.53 6.93
CA ALA A 51 1.03 -3.24 7.82
C ALA A 51 1.28 -2.52 9.15
N GLY A 52 0.65 -1.37 9.40
CA GLY A 52 0.88 -0.56 10.61
C GLY A 52 2.24 0.17 10.61
N ILE A 53 2.87 0.33 9.44
CA ILE A 53 4.10 1.10 9.29
C ILE A 53 3.76 2.52 8.83
N HIS A 54 4.44 3.50 9.41
CA HIS A 54 4.27 4.91 9.11
C HIS A 54 5.56 5.49 8.50
N GLY A 55 5.41 6.21 7.39
CA GLY A 55 6.47 7.02 6.79
C GLY A 55 6.25 8.50 7.10
N ILE A 56 7.33 9.23 7.35
CA ILE A 56 7.28 10.69 7.59
C ILE A 56 8.13 11.37 6.52
N GLY A 57 7.58 12.40 5.89
CA GLY A 57 8.25 13.26 4.91
C GLY A 57 8.03 14.74 5.21
N GLU A 58 8.75 15.61 4.50
CA GLU A 58 8.64 17.07 4.62
C GLU A 58 8.34 17.72 3.26
N GLY A 59 7.44 18.70 3.27
CA GLY A 59 7.17 19.57 2.14
C GLY A 59 7.96 20.88 2.26
N GLY A 60 8.96 21.05 1.39
CA GLY A 60 9.96 22.12 1.48
C GLY A 60 9.52 23.54 1.12
N ILE A 61 8.22 23.83 1.02
CA ILE A 61 7.73 25.15 0.58
C ILE A 61 7.15 25.96 1.75
N ILE A 62 8.01 26.71 2.41
CA ILE A 62 7.63 27.56 3.55
C ILE A 62 6.65 28.67 3.12
N GLY A 63 5.59 28.87 3.90
CA GLY A 63 4.58 29.92 3.75
C GLY A 63 3.49 29.61 2.71
N ARG A 64 3.50 28.40 2.13
CA ARG A 64 2.50 27.94 1.15
C ARG A 64 1.90 26.60 1.57
N GLU A 65 1.80 26.37 2.87
CA GLU A 65 1.35 25.10 3.42
C GLU A 65 -0.07 24.75 3.02
N ARG A 66 -0.94 25.74 2.81
CA ARG A 66 -2.30 25.51 2.29
C ARG A 66 -2.30 24.99 0.86
N ALA A 67 -1.36 25.44 0.03
CA ALA A 67 -1.23 24.93 -1.33
C ALA A 67 -0.70 23.48 -1.31
N MET A 68 0.27 23.20 -0.43
CA MET A 68 0.74 21.82 -0.21
C MET A 68 -0.36 20.92 0.38
N GLN A 69 -1.24 21.43 1.23
CA GLN A 69 -2.40 20.68 1.71
C GLN A 69 -3.30 20.27 0.55
N GLY A 70 -3.69 21.21 -0.31
CA GLY A 70 -4.49 20.88 -1.50
C GLY A 70 -3.79 19.89 -2.44
N MET A 71 -2.45 19.96 -2.53
CA MET A 71 -1.64 18.98 -3.25
C MET A 71 -1.77 17.57 -2.64
N ILE A 72 -1.65 17.42 -1.32
CA ILE A 72 -1.84 16.13 -0.64
C ILE A 72 -3.26 15.61 -0.83
N ASP A 73 -4.27 16.45 -0.67
CA ASP A 73 -5.68 16.08 -0.84
C ASP A 73 -5.96 15.57 -2.26
N HIS A 74 -5.28 16.12 -3.26
CA HIS A 74 -5.36 15.64 -4.65
C HIS A 74 -4.57 14.34 -4.88
N PHE A 75 -3.30 14.26 -4.44
CA PHE A 75 -2.46 13.11 -4.74
C PHE A 75 -2.81 11.85 -3.94
N SER A 76 -3.32 12.01 -2.71
CA SER A 76 -3.75 10.88 -1.86
C SER A 76 -4.75 9.96 -2.57
N GLN A 77 -5.57 10.51 -3.44
CA GLN A 77 -6.57 9.81 -4.27
C GLN A 77 -5.96 8.73 -5.15
N PHE A 78 -4.75 8.99 -5.67
CA PHE A 78 -4.03 8.07 -6.55
C PHE A 78 -3.13 7.11 -5.76
N LEU A 79 -2.58 7.58 -4.63
CA LEU A 79 -1.61 6.83 -3.83
C LEU A 79 -2.25 5.75 -2.95
N ILE A 80 -3.47 5.96 -2.47
CA ILE A 80 -4.16 4.98 -1.62
C ILE A 80 -4.34 3.66 -2.40
N GLY A 81 -3.95 2.56 -1.77
CA GLY A 81 -4.00 1.22 -2.35
C GLY A 81 -2.74 0.80 -3.13
N MET A 82 -1.80 1.71 -3.41
CA MET A 82 -0.52 1.42 -4.06
C MET A 82 0.48 0.78 -3.09
N ASP A 83 1.48 0.06 -3.64
CA ASP A 83 2.58 -0.49 -2.86
C ASP A 83 3.65 0.59 -2.60
N PRO A 84 3.91 0.97 -1.34
CA PRO A 84 4.83 2.07 -1.01
C PRO A 84 6.29 1.76 -1.36
N ARG A 85 6.64 0.52 -1.69
CA ARG A 85 8.01 0.16 -2.10
C ARG A 85 8.30 0.48 -3.56
N ARG A 86 7.30 0.85 -4.35
CA ARG A 86 7.46 1.20 -5.77
C ARG A 86 7.84 2.67 -5.97
N ILE A 87 8.83 3.15 -5.22
CA ILE A 87 9.16 4.58 -5.06
C ILE A 87 9.35 5.28 -6.42
N GLU A 88 10.13 4.71 -7.34
CA GLU A 88 10.41 5.33 -8.66
C GLU A 88 9.22 5.29 -9.65
N HIS A 89 8.16 4.56 -9.33
CA HIS A 89 6.98 4.45 -10.18
C HIS A 89 5.82 5.35 -9.71
N ILE A 90 5.82 5.74 -8.44
CA ILE A 90 4.73 6.48 -7.80
C ILE A 90 5.08 7.96 -7.65
#